data_AF-A0A7X6MR85-F1
#
_entry.id   AF-A0A7X6MR85-F1
#
_cell.length_a   1.000
_cell.length_b   1.000
_cell.length_c   1.000
_cell.angle_alpha   90.00
_cell.angle_beta   90.00
_cell.angle_gamma   90.00
#
_symmetry.space_group_name_H-M   'P 1'
#
loop_
_entity.id
_entity.type
_entity.pdbx_description
1 polymer ?
#
loop_
_entity_poly.entity_id
_entity_poly.type
_entity_poly.pdbx_seq_one_letter_code
_entity_poly.pdbx_strand_id
1 'polypeptide(L)' 'MRDTLAQRQEALVRALVAGGPVPPGFDPAAVAAAGEVCRHKRDAHAGSTTRRRWWWSLCRRNTDRADQRDTMVR' A
#
# COMPACT_ATOMS: atom_id res chain seq x y z
N MET A 1 -27.65 7.56 -22.36
CA MET A 1 -26.17 7.65 -22.33
C MET A 1 -25.67 6.40 -21.61
N ARG A 2 -25.14 5.43 -22.36
CA ARG A 2 -24.60 4.20 -21.77
C ARG A 2 -23.20 4.53 -21.27
N ASP A 3 -23.02 4.73 -19.96
CA ASP A 3 -21.68 4.69 -19.39
C ASP A 3 -21.03 3.38 -19.85
N THR A 4 -19.83 3.48 -20.41
CA THR A 4 -19.14 2.30 -20.90
C THR A 4 -18.85 1.36 -19.73
N LEU A 5 -18.83 0.05 -19.97
CA LEU A 5 -18.51 -0.94 -18.92
C LEU A 5 -17.23 -0.57 -18.17
N ALA A 6 -16.23 -0.07 -18.91
CA ALA A 6 -14.97 0.41 -18.38
C ALA A 6 -15.16 1.54 -17.35
N GLN A 7 -16.02 2.52 -17.61
CA GLN A 7 -16.30 3.62 -16.68
C GLN A 7 -16.97 3.13 -15.39
N ARG A 8 -17.87 2.14 -15.49
CA ARG A 8 -18.53 1.55 -14.31
C ARG A 8 -17.56 0.72 -13.47
N GLN A 9 -16.67 -0.03 -14.12
CA GLN A 9 -15.63 -0.79 -13.44
C GLN A 9 -14.62 0.15 -12.76
N GLU A 10 -14.22 1.23 -13.42
CA GLU A 10 -13.36 2.25 -12.83
C GLU A 10 -14.00 2.87 -11.59
N ALA A 11 -15.28 3.26 -11.67
CA ALA A 11 -16.02 3.80 -10.53
C ALA A 11 -16.08 2.82 -9.35
N LEU A 12 -16.30 1.53 -9.64
CA LEU A 12 -16.30 0.48 -8.63
C LEU A 12 -14.92 0.31 -7.97
N VAL A 13 -13.84 0.29 -8.77
CA VAL A 13 -12.47 0.17 -8.25
C VAL A 13 -12.10 1.38 -7.39
N ARG A 14 -12.49 2.59 -7.79
CA ARG A 14 -12.30 3.80 -6.98
C ARG A 14 -13.03 3.71 -5.64
N ALA A 15 -14.29 3.25 -5.64
CA ALA A 15 -15.06 3.06 -4.41
C ALA A 15 -14.41 2.04 -3.46
N LEU A 16 -13.91 0.91 -3.99
CA LEU A 16 -13.21 -0.12 -3.23
C LEU A 16 -11.89 0.37 -2.62
N VAL A 17 -11.11 1.12 -3.40
CA VAL A 17 -9.72 1.46 -3.05
C VAL A 17 -9.64 2.72 -2.18
N ALA A 18 -10.46 3.74 -2.47
CA ALA A 18 -10.39 5.06 -1.86
C ALA A 18 -11.53 5.33 -0.85
N GLY A 19 -12.59 4.52 -0.85
CA GLY A 19 -13.80 4.80 -0.07
C GLY A 19 -14.59 5.93 -0.70
N GLY A 20 -15.61 5.60 -1.47
CA GLY A 20 -16.40 6.57 -2.22
C GLY A 20 -17.78 6.04 -2.58
N PRO A 21 -18.61 6.86 -3.24
CA PRO A 21 -19.97 6.47 -3.61
C PRO A 21 -19.96 5.27 -4.54
N VAL A 22 -20.79 4.28 -4.22
CA VAL A 22 -20.90 3.02 -4.96
C VAL A 22 -21.74 3.24 -6.21
N PRO A 23 -21.28 2.81 -7.40
CA PRO A 23 -22.06 2.94 -8.63
C PRO A 23 -23.39 2.16 -8.55
N PRO A 24 -24.45 2.65 -9.21
CA PRO A 24 -25.76 2.01 -9.17
C PRO A 24 -25.72 0.57 -9.71
N GLY A 25 -26.41 -0.34 -9.03
CA GLY A 25 -26.44 -1.77 -9.36
C GLY A 25 -25.44 -2.63 -8.57
N PHE A 26 -24.64 -2.03 -7.69
CA PHE A 26 -23.79 -2.76 -6.73
C PHE A 26 -24.32 -2.60 -5.31
N ASP A 27 -24.18 -3.64 -4.50
CA ASP A 27 -24.53 -3.61 -3.08
C ASP A 27 -23.51 -2.76 -2.29
N PRO A 28 -23.92 -1.63 -1.68
CA PRO A 28 -23.04 -0.79 -0.91
C PRO A 28 -22.37 -1.51 0.28
N ALA A 29 -23.07 -2.45 0.92
CA ALA A 29 -22.54 -3.18 2.07
C ALA A 29 -21.43 -4.15 1.64
N ALA A 30 -21.65 -4.91 0.56
CA ALA A 30 -20.64 -5.78 -0.01
C ALA A 30 -19.38 -5.02 -0.47
N VAL A 31 -19.56 -3.85 -1.11
CA VAL A 31 -18.43 -3.01 -1.56
C VAL A 31 -17.65 -2.43 -0.37
N ALA A 32 -18.34 -2.00 0.70
CA ALA A 32 -17.68 -1.52 1.91
C ALA A 32 -16.85 -2.62 2.59
N ALA A 33 -17.40 -3.84 2.72
CA ALA A 33 -16.71 -4.99 3.31
C ALA A 33 -15.46 -5.39 2.49
N ALA A 34 -15.57 -5.43 1.16
CA ALA A 34 -14.43 -5.69 0.30
C ALA A 34 -13.38 -4.57 0.40
N GLY A 35 -13.82 -3.31 0.50
CA GLY A 35 -12.94 -2.15 0.70
C GLY A 35 -12.14 -2.22 2.00
N GLU A 36 -12.73 -2.70 3.10
CA GLU A 36 -12.04 -2.92 4.37
C GLU A 36 -10.89 -3.93 4.23
N VAL A 37 -11.14 -5.07 3.57
CA VAL A 37 -10.08 -6.07 3.31
C VAL A 37 -8.95 -5.48 2.45
N CYS A 38 -9.30 -4.68 1.44
CA CYS A 38 -8.31 -4.00 0.61
C CYS A 38 -7.45 -3.00 1.38
N ARG A 39 -8.04 -2.22 2.30
CA ARG A 39 -7.31 -1.28 3.17
C ARG A 39 -6.43 -2.02 4.16
N HIS A 40 -6.98 -3.03 4.85
CA HIS A 40 -6.24 -3.84 5.81
C HIS A 40 -4.98 -4.47 5.19
N LYS A 41 -5.10 -5.03 3.99
CA LYS A 41 -3.94 -5.57 3.27
C LYS A 41 -2.92 -4.48 2.92
N ARG A 42 -3.38 -3.31 2.49
CA ARG A 42 -2.51 -2.17 2.14
C ARG A 42 -1.76 -1.66 3.36
N ASP A 43 -2.42 -1.54 4.50
CA ASP A 43 -1.85 -1.06 5.75
C ASP A 43 -0.89 -2.09 6.35
N ALA A 44 -1.23 -3.38 6.29
CA ALA A 44 -0.32 -4.47 6.66
C ALA A 44 0.95 -4.46 5.78
N HIS A 45 0.80 -4.24 4.48
CA HIS A 45 1.93 -4.08 3.57
C HIS A 45 2.72 -2.79 3.81
N ALA A 46 2.08 -1.67 4.13
CA ALA A 46 2.73 -0.42 4.49
C ALA A 46 3.57 -0.58 5.76
N GLY A 47 3.03 -1.22 6.80
CA GLY A 47 3.76 -1.58 8.02
C GLY A 47 4.96 -2.50 7.73
N SER A 48 4.80 -3.49 6.85
CA SER A 48 5.90 -4.36 6.42
C SER A 48 6.99 -3.61 5.62
N THR A 49 6.60 -2.60 4.84
CA THR A 49 7.52 -1.80 4.01
C THR A 49 8.32 -0.84 4.88
N THR A 50 7.68 -0.20 5.87
CA THR A 50 8.37 0.62 6.87
C THR A 50 9.35 -0.21 7.68
N ARG A 51 8.97 -1.42 8.11
CA ARG A 51 9.87 -2.33 8.83
C ARG A 51 11.04 -2.79 7.95
N ARG A 52 10.80 -3.13 6.67
CA ARG A 52 11.89 -3.44 5.73
C ARG A 52 12.81 -2.24 5.50
N ARG A 53 12.27 -1.04 5.23
CA ARG A 53 13.07 0.18 5.00
C ARG A 53 13.93 0.55 6.21
N TRP A 54 13.40 0.38 7.41
CA TRP A 54 14.14 0.57 8.66
C TRP A 54 15.29 -0.44 8.79
N TRP A 55 15.04 -1.72 8.50
CA TRP A 55 16.07 -2.78 8.50
C TRP A 55 17.18 -2.49 7.47
N TRP A 56 16.83 -2.12 6.23
CA TRP A 56 17.79 -1.71 5.20
C TRP A 56 18.60 -0.46 5.59
N SER A 57 17.98 0.51 6.28
CA SER A 57 18.67 1.72 6.76
C SER A 57 19.63 1.44 7.92
N LEU A 58 19.31 0.45 8.77
CA LEU A 58 20.21 -0.02 9.82
C LEU A 58 21.39 -0.83 9.25
N CYS A 59 21.14 -1.73 8.30
CA CYS A 59 22.19 -2.47 7.61
C CYS A 59 23.19 -1.52 6.93
N ARG A 60 22.70 -0.49 6.22
CA ARG A 60 23.56 0.52 5.56
C ARG A 60 24.45 1.31 6.54
N ARG A 61 23.90 1.72 7.70
CA ARG A 61 24.69 2.43 8.72
C ARG A 61 25.76 1.55 9.37
N ASN A 62 25.50 0.25 9.53
CA ASN A 62 26.49 -0.66 10.09
C ASN A 62 27.63 -0.95 9.10
N THR A 63 27.36 -1.00 7.79
CA THR A 63 28.41 -1.13 6.78
C THR A 63 29.31 0.11 6.71
N ASP A 64 28.74 1.32 6.75
CA ASP A 64 29.54 2.57 6.78
C ASP A 64 30.42 2.70 8.03
N ARG A 65 29.99 2.11 9.15
CA ARG A 65 30.77 2.09 10.40
C ARG A 65 31.89 1.04 10.40
N ALA A 66 31.66 -0.09 9.73
CA ALA A 66 32.68 -1.12 9.59
C ALA A 66 33.82 -0.63 8.69
N ASP A 67 33.48 0.07 7.61
CA ASP A 67 34.44 0.70 6.68
C ASP A 67 35.28 1.80 7.35
N GLN A 68 34.67 2.65 8.19
CA GLN A 68 35.38 3.66 8.99
C GLN A 68 36.35 3.07 10.03
N ARG A 69 36.05 1.89 10.58
CA ARG A 69 36.94 1.22 11.54
C ARG A 69 38.16 0.63 10.87
N ASP A 70 38.01 0.13 9.65
CA ASP A 70 39.11 -0.41 8.85
C ASP A 70 40.06 0.70 8.39
N THR A 71 39.51 1.87 8.02
CA THR A 71 40.29 3.05 7.63
C THR A 71 41.04 3.75 8.78
N MET A 72 40.59 3.63 10.03
CA MET A 72 41.28 4.23 11.19
C MET A 72 42.41 3.35 11.76
N VAL A 73 42.52 2.08 11.34
CA VAL A 73 43.53 1.12 11.82
C VAL A 73 44.72 0.99 10.84
N ARG A 74 44.71 1.76 9.75
CA ARG A 74 45.77 1.80 8.73
C ARG A 74 46.58 3.10 8.81
#